data_AF-A0A1F3XVK6-F1
#
_entry.id   AF-A0A1F3XVK6-F1
#
_cell.length_a   1.000
_cell.length_b   1.000
_cell.length_c   1.000
_cell.angle_alpha   90.00
_cell.angle_beta   90.00
_cell.angle_gamma   90.00
#
_symmetry.space_group_name_H-M   'P 1'
#
loop_
_entity.id
_entity.type
_entity.pdbx_description
1 polymer ?
#
loop_
_entity_poly.entity_id
_entity_poly.type
_entity_poly.pdbx_seq_one_letter_code
_entity_poly.pdbx_strand_id
1 'polypeptide(L)'
;MPRLEAEADLLKVSSLSAEEVVSEATDLYRRWPEIPVDHKRRVVESILEKVTIGNGEIELTLSCLPSSEELTKSQQALLGRLGSCHRTVIVTQPKNSPYMRRWKRYPDEANTLGAHLRRKRIDLGQSQVQLAATLGVTESAIYMWEKGKNRPSELHRSSIIRFLGFDPVPTP
;
A
#
# COMPACT_ATOMS: atom_id res chain seq x y z
N MET A 1 5.21 -40.85 -25.36
CA MET A 1 4.41 -39.67 -25.76
C MET A 1 5.05 -38.45 -25.13
N PRO A 2 5.79 -37.61 -25.90
CA PRO A 2 6.66 -36.55 -25.36
C PRO A 2 5.93 -35.49 -24.51
N ARG A 3 4.63 -35.32 -24.73
CA ARG A 3 3.79 -34.35 -24.04
C ARG A 3 3.57 -34.67 -22.56
N LEU A 4 3.44 -35.95 -22.21
CA LEU A 4 3.21 -36.39 -20.83
C LEU A 4 4.49 -36.29 -19.98
N GLU A 5 5.66 -36.51 -20.58
CA GLU A 5 6.96 -36.33 -19.92
C GLU A 5 7.27 -34.85 -19.69
N ALA A 6 6.98 -33.98 -20.67
CA ALA A 6 7.13 -32.54 -20.52
C ALA A 6 6.21 -31.95 -19.42
N GLU A 7 4.97 -32.45 -19.30
CA GLU A 7 4.05 -32.05 -18.24
C GLU A 7 4.50 -32.54 -16.85
N ALA A 8 5.05 -33.76 -16.77
CA ALA A 8 5.62 -34.29 -15.53
C ALA A 8 6.89 -33.54 -15.09
N ASP A 9 7.75 -33.15 -16.03
CA ASP A 9 8.95 -32.36 -15.75
C ASP A 9 8.60 -30.91 -15.39
N LEU A 10 7.58 -30.33 -16.00
CA LEU A 10 7.03 -29.02 -15.60
C LEU A 10 6.48 -29.04 -14.15
N LEU A 11 5.87 -30.17 -13.74
CA LEU A 11 5.37 -30.35 -12.36
C LEU A 11 6.51 -30.55 -11.35
N LYS A 12 7.62 -31.19 -11.74
CA LYS A 12 8.84 -31.24 -10.90
C LYS A 12 9.53 -29.89 -10.77
N VAL A 13 9.50 -29.07 -11.82
CA VAL A 13 10.08 -27.71 -11.79
C VAL A 13 9.25 -26.76 -10.92
N SER A 14 7.94 -27.02 -10.72
CA SER A 14 7.03 -26.14 -9.96
C SER A 14 6.69 -26.63 -8.54
N SER A 15 7.34 -27.69 -8.06
CA SER A 15 7.25 -28.13 -6.67
C SER A 15 8.24 -27.38 -5.79
N LEU A 16 7.99 -26.08 -5.55
CA LEU A 16 8.72 -25.36 -4.51
C LEU A 16 8.50 -26.08 -3.17
N SER A 17 9.58 -26.40 -2.47
CA SER A 17 9.48 -27.05 -1.17
C SER A 17 8.92 -26.08 -0.13
N ALA A 18 8.24 -26.59 0.90
CA ALA A 18 7.78 -25.75 2.01
C ALA A 18 8.95 -24.98 2.66
N GLU A 19 10.14 -25.56 2.63
CA GLU A 19 11.38 -24.98 3.15
C GLU A 19 11.84 -23.77 2.33
N GLU A 20 11.69 -23.83 1.01
CA GLU A 20 12.04 -22.75 0.09
C GLU A 20 11.10 -21.54 0.28
N VAL A 21 9.78 -21.79 0.40
CA VAL A 21 8.80 -20.73 0.71
C VAL A 21 9.10 -20.06 2.05
N VAL A 22 9.48 -20.83 3.08
CA VAL A 22 9.86 -20.28 4.39
C VAL A 22 11.18 -19.51 4.32
N SER A 23 12.15 -19.98 3.53
CA SER A 23 13.42 -19.29 3.32
C SER A 23 13.21 -17.93 2.65
N GLU A 24 12.45 -17.89 1.55
CA GLU A 24 12.13 -16.64 0.85
C GLU A 24 11.39 -15.64 1.75
N ALA A 25 10.41 -16.12 2.52
CA ALA A 25 9.69 -15.29 3.48
C ALA A 25 10.63 -14.71 4.55
N THR A 26 11.59 -15.51 5.03
CA THR A 26 12.59 -15.09 6.01
C THR A 26 13.53 -14.02 5.44
N ASP A 27 13.96 -14.19 4.19
CA ASP A 27 14.84 -13.25 3.50
C ASP A 27 14.13 -11.94 3.14
N LEU A 28 12.85 -12.01 2.78
CA LEU A 28 12.01 -10.83 2.61
C LEU A 28 11.86 -10.06 3.94
N TYR A 29 11.60 -10.78 5.05
CA TYR A 29 11.48 -10.18 6.38
C TYR A 29 12.77 -9.45 6.80
N ARG A 30 13.93 -10.09 6.60
CA ARG A 30 15.25 -9.51 6.95
C ARG A 30 15.52 -8.21 6.17
N ARG A 31 15.20 -8.19 4.88
CA ARG A 31 15.41 -7.02 4.01
C ARG A 31 14.31 -5.97 4.16
N TRP A 32 13.19 -6.30 4.79
CA TRP A 32 12.03 -5.43 4.90
C TRP A 32 12.37 -4.01 5.37
N PRO A 33 13.23 -3.76 6.37
CA PRO A 33 13.57 -2.40 6.80
C PRO A 33 14.12 -1.53 5.67
N GLU A 34 14.94 -2.10 4.79
CA GLU A 34 15.70 -1.41 3.74
C GLU A 34 14.92 -1.24 2.42
N ILE A 35 13.85 -2.01 2.21
CA ILE A 35 13.04 -1.93 0.99
C ILE A 35 12.34 -0.55 0.90
N PRO A 36 12.41 0.15 -0.24
CA PRO A 36 11.66 1.39 -0.47
C PRO A 36 10.15 1.21 -0.31
N VAL A 37 9.45 2.26 0.10
CA VAL A 37 8.02 2.20 0.44
C VAL A 37 7.16 1.70 -0.74
N ASP A 38 7.51 2.07 -1.97
CA ASP A 38 6.75 1.64 -3.16
C ASP A 38 6.86 0.13 -3.40
N HIS A 39 8.03 -0.46 -3.13
CA HIS A 39 8.22 -1.91 -3.23
C HIS A 39 7.52 -2.66 -2.10
N LYS A 40 7.55 -2.11 -0.86
CA LYS A 40 6.76 -2.65 0.25
C LYS A 40 5.27 -2.68 -0.09
N ARG A 41 4.76 -1.59 -0.69
CA ARG A 41 3.35 -1.49 -1.10
C ARG A 41 2.98 -2.59 -2.09
N ARG A 42 3.77 -2.81 -3.13
CA ARG A 42 3.52 -3.89 -4.12
C ARG A 42 3.45 -5.27 -3.49
N VAL A 43 4.38 -5.57 -2.57
CA VAL A 43 4.38 -6.85 -1.85
C VAL A 43 3.12 -6.98 -0.99
N VAL A 44 2.73 -5.93 -0.27
CA VAL A 44 1.49 -5.92 0.52
C VAL A 44 0.25 -6.11 -0.37
N GLU A 45 0.18 -5.40 -1.49
CA GLU A 45 -0.93 -5.51 -2.46
C GLU A 45 -1.02 -6.91 -3.09
N SER A 46 0.10 -7.61 -3.26
CA SER A 46 0.08 -8.99 -3.77
C SER A 46 -0.36 -10.05 -2.76
N ILE A 47 -0.29 -9.73 -1.47
CA ILE A 47 -0.60 -10.67 -0.37
C ILE A 47 -1.99 -10.39 0.21
N LEU A 48 -2.48 -9.16 0.11
CA LEU A 48 -3.75 -8.73 0.70
C LEU A 48 -4.83 -8.59 -0.38
N GLU A 49 -5.97 -9.23 -0.14
CA GLU A 49 -7.19 -9.05 -0.92
C GLU A 49 -7.97 -7.82 -0.44
N LYS A 50 -8.08 -7.66 0.89
CA LYS A 50 -8.88 -6.59 1.50
C LYS A 50 -8.27 -6.14 2.82
N VAL A 51 -8.36 -4.84 3.09
CA VAL A 51 -8.01 -4.24 4.38
C VAL A 51 -9.21 -3.46 4.90
N THR A 52 -9.73 -3.84 6.07
CA THR A 52 -10.78 -3.10 6.78
C THR A 52 -10.17 -2.48 8.04
N ILE A 53 -10.41 -1.19 8.26
CA ILE A 53 -9.95 -0.47 9.44
C ILE A 53 -11.19 0.04 10.18
N GLY A 54 -11.42 -0.41 11.41
CA GLY A 54 -12.60 -0.01 12.17
C GLY A 54 -12.46 -0.27 13.67
N ASN A 55 -13.04 0.61 14.50
CA ASN A 55 -13.21 0.41 15.95
C ASN A 55 -11.96 -0.04 16.74
N GLY A 56 -10.76 0.39 16.34
CA GLY A 56 -9.52 0.00 17.02
C GLY A 56 -8.99 -1.38 16.62
N GLU A 57 -9.49 -1.96 15.53
CA GLU A 57 -9.00 -3.17 14.92
C GLU A 57 -8.64 -2.92 13.45
N ILE A 58 -7.69 -3.72 12.95
CA ILE A 58 -7.32 -3.78 11.54
C ILE A 58 -7.55 -5.22 11.12
N GLU A 59 -8.47 -5.40 10.19
CA GLU A 59 -8.78 -6.69 9.58
C GLU A 59 -8.05 -6.77 8.24
N LEU A 60 -7.17 -7.75 8.11
CA LEU A 60 -6.40 -8.03 6.89
C LEU A 60 -6.91 -9.34 6.30
N THR A 61 -7.54 -9.28 5.14
CA THR A 61 -7.94 -10.46 4.36
C THR A 61 -6.81 -10.80 3.39
N LEU A 62 -6.20 -11.97 3.58
CA LEU A 62 -5.11 -12.43 2.73
C LEU A 62 -5.66 -12.98 1.41
N SER A 63 -5.13 -12.51 0.28
CA SER A 63 -5.35 -13.15 -1.02
C SER A 63 -4.60 -14.47 -1.00
N CYS A 64 -5.28 -15.56 -0.72
CA CYS A 64 -4.66 -16.88 -0.72
C CYS A 64 -4.47 -17.43 -2.15
N LEU A 65 -4.48 -16.53 -3.14
CA LEU A 65 -4.14 -16.81 -4.52
C LEU A 65 -2.65 -16.52 -4.69
N PRO A 66 -1.90 -17.37 -5.43
CA PRO A 66 -0.46 -17.20 -5.59
C PRO A 66 -0.10 -15.84 -6.16
N SER A 67 0.88 -15.17 -5.55
CA SER A 67 1.40 -13.87 -5.96
C SER A 67 2.34 -13.92 -7.17
N SER A 68 2.40 -15.04 -7.92
CA SER A 68 3.22 -15.22 -9.12
C SER A 68 2.48 -16.06 -10.16
N GLU A 69 2.57 -15.67 -11.43
CA GLU A 69 1.99 -16.36 -12.59
C GLU A 69 2.51 -17.81 -12.72
N GLU A 70 3.73 -18.08 -12.24
CA GLU A 70 4.35 -19.42 -12.21
C GLU A 70 3.80 -20.35 -11.11
N LEU A 71 3.31 -19.80 -10.00
CA LEU A 71 2.70 -20.56 -8.89
C LEU A 71 1.23 -20.94 -9.17
N THR A 72 0.61 -20.34 -10.18
CA THR A 72 -0.83 -20.49 -10.50
C THR A 72 -1.22 -21.91 -10.92
N LYS A 73 -0.33 -22.70 -11.51
CA LYS A 73 -0.68 -24.02 -12.05
C LYS A 73 -0.64 -25.14 -11.01
N SER A 74 0.24 -25.06 -10.00
CA SER A 74 0.41 -26.11 -8.98
C SER A 74 -0.48 -25.86 -7.74
N GLN A 75 -0.67 -24.60 -7.33
CA GLN A 75 -1.50 -24.28 -6.17
C GLN A 75 -3.01 -24.41 -6.43
N GLN A 76 -3.47 -24.19 -7.67
CA GLN A 76 -4.89 -24.40 -8.02
C GLN A 76 -5.34 -25.86 -7.83
N ALA A 77 -4.44 -26.84 -8.03
CA ALA A 77 -4.73 -28.25 -7.82
C ALA A 77 -4.81 -28.63 -6.31
N LEU A 78 -4.09 -27.91 -5.45
CA LEU A 78 -4.11 -28.11 -3.99
C LEU A 78 -5.28 -27.38 -3.32
N LEU A 79 -5.60 -26.17 -3.77
CA LEU A 79 -6.66 -25.33 -3.20
C LEU A 79 -8.07 -25.73 -3.66
N GLY A 80 -8.19 -26.40 -4.82
CA GLY A 80 -9.45 -27.04 -5.23
C GLY A 80 -9.92 -28.16 -4.29
N ARG A 81 -9.08 -28.61 -3.34
CA ARG A 81 -9.41 -29.67 -2.35
C ARG A 81 -9.52 -29.17 -0.92
N LEU A 82 -9.15 -27.92 -0.62
CA LEU A 82 -9.27 -27.32 0.71
C LEU A 82 -10.17 -26.09 0.59
N GLY A 83 -11.46 -26.30 0.84
CA GLY A 83 -12.53 -25.31 0.67
C GLY A 83 -12.52 -24.07 1.57
N SER A 84 -11.36 -23.59 2.02
CA SER A 84 -11.27 -22.35 2.79
C SER A 84 -9.85 -21.79 2.84
N CYS A 85 -9.42 -21.15 1.77
CA CYS A 85 -8.27 -20.25 1.81
C CYS A 85 -8.74 -18.79 1.92
N HIS A 86 -9.55 -18.49 2.94
CA HIS A 86 -9.77 -17.13 3.42
C HIS A 86 -9.18 -17.06 4.82
N ARG A 87 -7.96 -16.54 4.94
CA ARG A 87 -7.36 -16.25 6.24
C ARG A 87 -7.52 -14.76 6.51
N THR A 88 -8.38 -14.43 7.46
CA THR A 88 -8.48 -13.09 8.03
C THR A 88 -7.57 -13.00 9.24
N VAL A 89 -6.67 -12.02 9.24
CA VAL A 89 -5.86 -11.67 10.41
C VAL A 89 -6.45 -10.40 11.01
N ILE A 90 -6.90 -10.47 12.26
CA ILE A 90 -7.37 -9.31 13.02
C ILE A 90 -6.26 -8.87 13.96
N VAL A 91 -5.84 -7.62 13.83
CA VAL A 91 -4.83 -7.01 14.70
C VAL A 91 -5.49 -5.89 15.50
N THR A 92 -5.34 -5.92 16.82
CA THR A 92 -5.74 -4.78 17.67
C THR A 92 -4.79 -3.61 17.45
N GLN A 93 -5.36 -2.43 17.22
CA GLN A 93 -4.59 -1.23 16.95
C GLN A 93 -3.78 -0.83 18.20
N PRO A 94 -2.45 -0.76 18.12
CA PRO A 94 -1.62 -0.40 19.26
C PRO A 94 -1.77 1.08 19.59
N LYS A 95 -2.54 1.40 20.64
CA LYS A 95 -2.92 2.77 21.07
C LYS A 95 -1.78 3.79 21.11
N ASN A 96 -0.54 3.35 21.35
CA ASN A 96 0.66 4.20 21.48
C ASN A 96 1.68 4.07 20.33
N SER A 97 1.33 3.40 19.23
CA SER A 97 2.27 3.26 18.11
C SER A 97 2.61 4.64 17.49
N PRO A 98 3.89 4.93 17.19
CA PRO A 98 4.26 6.15 16.47
C PRO A 98 3.57 6.25 15.11
N TYR A 99 3.29 5.11 14.47
CA TYR A 99 2.46 5.05 13.27
C TYR A 99 1.03 5.49 13.55
N MET A 100 0.42 5.08 14.67
CA MET A 100 -0.92 5.56 15.08
C MET A 100 -0.94 7.04 15.44
N ARG A 101 0.11 7.58 16.06
CA ARG A 101 0.21 9.03 16.32
C ARG A 101 0.27 9.84 15.02
N ARG A 102 0.93 9.30 13.99
CA ARG A 102 0.95 9.87 12.64
C ARG A 102 -0.39 9.67 11.93
N TRP A 103 -1.03 8.51 12.11
CA TRP A 103 -2.33 8.16 11.52
C TRP A 103 -3.50 8.95 12.11
N LYS A 104 -3.50 9.25 13.41
CA LYS A 104 -4.51 10.14 14.04
C LYS A 104 -4.48 11.57 13.47
N ARG A 105 -3.37 11.95 12.81
CA ARG A 105 -3.23 13.22 12.07
C ARG A 105 -3.53 13.08 10.58
N TYR A 106 -3.73 11.86 10.12
CA TYR A 106 -4.12 11.54 8.75
C TYR A 106 -5.59 11.92 8.56
N PRO A 107 -5.94 12.69 7.53
CA PRO A 107 -7.31 13.10 7.31
C PRO A 107 -8.16 11.88 6.88
N ASP A 108 -9.29 11.64 7.57
CA ASP A 108 -10.20 10.50 7.31
C ASP A 108 -10.76 10.52 5.88
N GLU A 109 -11.12 11.70 5.36
CA GLU A 109 -11.58 11.87 3.98
C GLU A 109 -10.90 13.08 3.33
N ALA A 110 -10.25 12.86 2.19
CA ALA A 110 -9.63 13.93 1.42
C ALA A 110 -10.61 14.38 0.34
N ASN A 111 -11.65 15.12 0.73
CA ASN A 111 -12.63 15.67 -0.22
C ASN A 111 -12.25 17.08 -0.70
N THR A 112 -11.10 17.60 -0.25
CA THR A 112 -10.60 18.92 -0.61
C THR A 112 -9.16 18.83 -1.07
N LEU A 113 -8.75 19.73 -1.97
CA LEU A 113 -7.36 19.86 -2.40
C LEU A 113 -6.42 19.96 -1.20
N GLY A 114 -6.75 20.78 -0.21
CA GLY A 114 -5.95 20.96 1.00
C GLY A 114 -5.79 19.66 1.81
N ALA A 115 -6.82 18.82 1.86
CA ALA A 115 -6.75 17.52 2.50
C ALA A 115 -5.86 16.52 1.73
N HIS A 116 -5.93 16.50 0.39
CA HIS A 116 -5.00 15.71 -0.44
C HIS A 116 -3.55 16.18 -0.27
N LEU A 117 -3.34 17.49 -0.23
CA LEU A 117 -2.02 18.09 -0.01
C LEU A 117 -1.44 17.70 1.35
N ARG A 118 -2.25 17.83 2.41
CA ARG A 118 -1.88 17.44 3.77
C ARG A 118 -1.56 15.94 3.85
N ARG A 119 -2.36 15.10 3.21
CA ARG A 119 -2.18 13.66 3.17
C ARG A 119 -0.82 13.30 2.57
N LYS A 120 -0.55 13.77 1.35
CA LYS A 120 0.73 13.52 0.67
C LYS A 120 1.93 14.10 1.43
N ARG A 121 1.79 15.27 2.05
CA ARG A 121 2.84 15.84 2.90
C ARG A 121 3.18 14.94 4.09
N ILE A 122 2.17 14.38 4.77
CA ILE A 122 2.36 13.48 5.91
C ILE A 122 3.00 12.15 5.45
N ASP A 123 2.58 11.63 4.29
CA ASP A 123 3.17 10.41 3.69
C ASP A 123 4.66 10.57 3.42
N LEU A 124 5.05 11.72 2.88
CA LEU A 124 6.45 12.09 2.64
C LEU A 124 7.20 12.53 3.90
N GLY A 125 6.53 12.60 5.06
CA GLY A 125 7.14 13.04 6.32
C GLY A 125 7.59 14.51 6.33
N GLN A 126 7.05 15.34 5.43
CA GLN A 126 7.47 16.73 5.26
C GLN A 126 6.79 17.68 6.26
N SER A 127 7.51 18.72 6.68
CA SER A 127 6.92 19.86 7.42
C SER A 127 6.17 20.80 6.47
N GLN A 128 5.31 21.67 7.01
CA GLN A 128 4.61 22.69 6.21
C GLN A 128 5.61 23.64 5.54
N VAL A 129 6.70 23.99 6.23
CA VAL A 129 7.81 24.81 5.69
C VAL A 129 8.49 24.14 4.50
N GLN A 130 8.77 22.84 4.58
CA GLN A 130 9.41 22.10 3.48
C GLN A 130 8.50 22.03 2.25
N LEU A 131 7.20 21.78 2.46
CA LEU A 131 6.23 21.78 1.37
C LEU A 131 6.09 23.18 0.75
N ALA A 132 6.05 24.22 1.58
CA ALA A 132 5.97 25.60 1.14
C ALA A 132 7.16 25.97 0.24
N ALA A 133 8.38 25.61 0.66
CA ALA A 133 9.58 25.77 -0.16
C ALA A 133 9.50 25.01 -1.50
N THR A 134 8.96 23.79 -1.49
CA THR A 134 8.79 22.97 -2.70
C THR A 134 7.79 23.60 -3.69
N LEU A 135 6.73 24.22 -3.17
CA LEU A 135 5.67 24.84 -3.96
C LEU A 135 5.92 26.33 -4.27
N GLY A 136 7.00 26.93 -3.72
CA GLY A 136 7.31 28.35 -3.88
C GLY A 136 6.32 29.28 -3.17
N VAL A 137 5.71 28.84 -2.07
CA VAL A 137 4.71 29.59 -1.32
C VAL A 137 5.13 29.81 0.13
N THR A 138 4.35 30.60 0.87
CA THR A 138 4.57 30.80 2.32
C THR A 138 4.00 29.64 3.13
N GLU A 139 4.59 29.37 4.30
CA GLU A 139 4.07 28.37 5.24
C GLU A 139 2.60 28.66 5.61
N SER A 140 2.26 29.93 5.83
CA SER A 140 0.90 30.38 6.13
C SER A 140 -0.11 30.00 5.04
N ALA A 141 0.30 30.02 3.75
CA ALA A 141 -0.56 29.58 2.66
C ALA A 141 -0.86 28.08 2.75
N ILE A 142 0.17 27.26 3.00
CA ILE A 142 0.01 25.81 3.24
C ILE A 142 -0.91 25.56 4.43
N TYR A 143 -0.68 26.26 5.55
CA TYR A 143 -1.53 26.15 6.74
C TYR A 143 -3.01 26.46 6.44
N MET A 144 -3.29 27.54 5.70
CA MET A 144 -4.66 27.90 5.33
C MET A 144 -5.30 26.90 4.38
N TRP A 145 -4.56 26.36 3.40
CA TRP A 145 -5.05 25.35 2.47
C TRP A 145 -5.38 24.04 3.20
N GLU A 146 -4.48 23.54 4.04
CA GLU A 146 -4.70 22.31 4.81
C GLU A 146 -5.85 22.40 5.83
N LYS A 147 -6.16 23.62 6.29
CA LYS A 147 -7.30 23.89 7.16
C LYS A 147 -8.59 24.17 6.38
N GLY A 148 -8.56 24.18 5.05
CA GLY A 148 -9.71 24.51 4.21
C GLY A 148 -10.18 25.97 4.33
N LYS A 149 -9.35 26.85 4.89
CA LYS A 149 -9.68 28.27 5.09
C LYS A 149 -9.53 29.10 3.81
N ASN A 150 -8.70 28.64 2.87
CA ASN A 150 -8.52 29.30 1.58
C ASN A 150 -8.22 28.24 0.49
N ARG A 151 -8.50 28.58 -0.77
CA ARG A 151 -8.13 27.75 -1.92
C ARG A 151 -6.84 28.28 -2.56
N PRO A 152 -5.96 27.40 -3.06
CA PRO A 152 -4.82 27.84 -3.86
C PRO A 152 -5.29 28.55 -5.13
N SER A 153 -4.61 29.62 -5.50
CA SER A 153 -4.83 30.30 -6.78
C SER A 153 -4.40 29.41 -7.95
N GLU A 154 -4.96 29.66 -9.14
CA GLU A 154 -4.65 28.95 -10.39
C GLU A 154 -3.15 28.87 -10.69
N LEU A 155 -2.38 29.91 -10.35
CA LEU A 155 -0.91 29.93 -10.51
C LEU A 155 -0.19 28.77 -9.80
N HIS A 156 -0.72 28.29 -8.69
CA HIS A 156 -0.13 27.19 -7.92
C HIS A 156 -0.68 25.82 -8.33
N ARG A 157 -1.73 25.77 -9.16
CA ARG A 157 -2.44 24.54 -9.54
C ARG A 157 -1.50 23.55 -10.23
N SER A 158 -0.70 23.99 -11.19
CA SER A 158 0.26 23.12 -11.89
C SER A 158 1.33 22.54 -10.95
N SER A 159 1.86 23.35 -10.03
CA SER A 159 2.82 22.88 -9.02
C SER A 159 2.20 21.88 -8.06
N ILE A 160 0.93 22.10 -7.67
CA ILE A 160 0.17 21.20 -6.81
C ILE A 160 -0.14 19.88 -7.53
N ILE A 161 -0.58 19.91 -8.79
CA ILE A 161 -0.83 18.70 -9.59
C ILE A 161 0.46 17.91 -9.78
N ARG A 162 1.58 18.58 -10.10
CA ARG A 162 2.89 17.93 -10.18
C ARG A 162 3.29 17.31 -8.84
N PHE A 163 3.06 18.01 -7.75
CA PHE A 163 3.34 17.49 -6.41
C PHE A 163 2.43 16.31 -6.07
N LEU A 164 1.13 16.35 -6.38
CA LEU A 164 0.15 15.31 -6.05
C LEU A 164 0.21 14.10 -6.99
N GLY A 165 0.58 14.29 -8.25
CA GLY A 165 0.57 13.27 -9.31
C GLY A 165 -0.80 13.02 -9.93
N PHE A 166 -1.83 13.76 -9.51
CA PHE A 166 -3.19 13.72 -10.04
C PHE A 166 -3.89 15.05 -9.77
N ASP A 167 -5.02 15.29 -10.43
CA ASP A 167 -5.85 16.47 -10.22
C ASP A 167 -6.87 16.24 -9.08
N PRO A 168 -6.74 16.90 -7.91
CA PRO A 168 -7.63 16.67 -6.77
C PRO A 168 -9.00 17.33 -6.91
N VAL A 169 -9.21 18.20 -7.90
CA VAL A 169 -10.51 18.81 -8.20
C VAL A 169 -10.69 18.81 -9.71
N PRO A 170 -11.41 17.84 -10.31
CA PRO A 170 -11.74 17.93 -11.72
C PRO A 170 -12.50 19.24 -11.95
N THR A 171 -12.02 20.06 -12.87
CA THR A 171 -12.79 21.20 -13.37
C THR A 171 -14.13 20.69 -13.90
N PRO A 172 -15.26 21.34 -13.60
CA PRO A 172 -16.53 21.01 -14.25
C PRO A 172 -16.45 21.25 -15.77
#